data_AF-A0A7C4BQR7-F1
#
_entry.id   AF-A0A7C4BQR7-F1
#
_cell.length_a   1.000
_cell.length_b   1.000
_cell.length_c   1.000
_cell.angle_alpha   90.00
_cell.angle_beta   90.00
_cell.angle_gamma   90.00
#
_symmetry.space_group_name_H-M   'P 1'
#
loop_
_entity.id
_entity.type
_entity.pdbx_description
1 polymer ?
#
loop_
_entity_poly.entity_id
_entity_poly.type
_entity_poly.pdbx_seq_one_letter_code
_entity_poly.pdbx_strand_id
1 'polypeptide(L)'
;MESVEKQFTILSGNRILRILKRHNISAFPKIIGVNKKGLKYKIKFEWINGETIKYEELGKCFLKLGKIHKENKIKNSKIGYITICHGDFHIGNIIKSKDGEYIFIDLTYINKGWNFSDLEYIDFYNIYDKEKYPWMLKNNDLFDHYLEGAEIKLNKKERENVIQLITIKYLKKCIKNGIINKIPCNIEKRLLKDIMKNRSNLTNAST
;
A
#
# COMPACT_ATOMS: atom_id res chain seq x y z
N MET A 1 24.24 7.90 16.34
CA MET A 1 22.87 7.63 15.86
C MET A 1 22.91 6.35 15.06
N GLU A 2 22.16 5.33 15.50
CA GLU A 2 22.08 4.05 14.80
C GLU A 2 21.36 4.22 13.45
N SER A 3 21.68 3.35 12.49
CA SER A 3 21.17 3.48 11.12
C SER A 3 21.05 2.15 10.41
N VAL A 4 20.09 2.04 9.49
CA VAL A 4 20.01 0.94 8.53
C VAL A 4 20.47 1.44 7.17
N GLU A 5 21.43 0.74 6.55
CA GLU A 5 21.80 0.97 5.17
C GLU A 5 21.09 -0.02 4.25
N LYS A 6 20.43 0.47 3.21
CA LYS A 6 19.84 -0.36 2.15
C LYS A 6 20.35 0.07 0.78
N GLN A 7 20.58 -0.92 -0.08
CA GLN A 7 21.02 -0.72 -1.45
C GLN A 7 19.83 -0.69 -2.41
N PHE A 8 19.81 0.28 -3.30
CA PHE A 8 18.75 0.53 -4.28
C PHE A 8 19.33 0.61 -5.69
N THR A 9 18.49 0.28 -6.67
CA THR A 9 18.79 0.57 -8.09
C THR A 9 18.80 2.08 -8.32
N ILE A 10 19.42 2.54 -9.41
CA ILE A 10 19.40 3.96 -9.77
C ILE A 10 17.97 4.53 -9.86
N LEU A 11 17.02 3.75 -10.38
CA LEU A 11 15.62 4.14 -10.52
C LEU A 11 14.92 4.28 -9.17
N SER A 12 15.02 3.27 -8.30
CA SER A 12 14.38 3.29 -6.99
C SER A 12 15.00 4.34 -6.06
N GLY A 13 16.33 4.44 -6.03
CA GLY A 13 17.05 5.45 -5.25
C GLY A 13 16.70 6.88 -5.66
N ASN A 14 16.68 7.19 -6.96
CA ASN A 14 16.27 8.51 -7.46
C ASN A 14 14.84 8.87 -7.05
N ARG A 15 13.93 7.90 -7.10
CA ARG A 15 12.52 8.08 -6.72
C ARG A 15 12.39 8.37 -5.23
N ILE A 16 13.01 7.56 -4.37
CA ILE A 16 13.01 7.74 -2.92
C ILE A 16 13.54 9.13 -2.56
N LEU A 17 14.72 9.48 -3.07
CA LEU A 17 15.36 10.78 -2.79
C LEU A 17 14.51 11.96 -3.26
N ARG A 18 13.88 11.86 -4.44
CA ARG A 18 13.03 12.94 -4.96
C ARG A 18 11.78 13.15 -4.11
N ILE A 19 11.18 12.07 -3.59
CA ILE A 19 9.98 12.15 -2.77
C ILE A 19 10.34 12.66 -1.37
N LEU A 20 11.27 11.99 -0.68
CA LEU A 20 11.58 12.29 0.73
C LEU A 20 12.34 13.61 0.91
N LYS A 21 13.03 14.14 -0.11
CA LYS A 21 13.59 15.52 -0.04
C LYS A 21 12.52 16.61 -0.14
N ARG A 22 11.37 16.33 -0.76
CA ARG A 22 10.32 17.33 -1.04
C ARG A 22 9.15 17.24 -0.05
N HIS A 23 9.04 16.12 0.65
CA HIS A 23 7.94 15.81 1.54
C HIS A 23 8.51 15.29 2.85
N ASN A 24 8.27 16.02 3.94
CA ASN A 24 8.60 15.56 5.28
C ASN A 24 7.42 14.75 5.81
N ILE A 25 7.50 13.42 5.69
CA ILE A 25 6.44 12.51 6.11
C ILE A 25 6.86 11.92 7.45
N SER A 26 6.17 12.33 8.51
CA SER A 26 6.52 12.00 9.91
C SER A 26 6.54 10.50 10.20
N ALA A 27 5.76 9.71 9.47
CA ALA A 27 5.70 8.27 9.63
C ALA A 27 6.72 7.49 8.78
N PHE A 28 7.61 8.16 8.07
CA PHE A 28 8.70 7.53 7.31
C PHE A 28 10.03 7.77 8.01
N PRO A 29 10.95 6.79 8.00
CA PRO A 29 12.28 7.00 8.55
C PRO A 29 13.04 8.07 7.76
N LYS A 30 13.74 8.95 8.47
CA LYS A 30 14.57 10.00 7.88
C LYS A 30 15.75 9.41 7.14
N ILE A 31 16.08 10.01 6.01
CA ILE A 31 17.35 9.77 5.32
C ILE A 31 18.44 10.55 6.04
N ILE A 32 19.45 9.84 6.53
CA ILE A 32 20.58 10.42 7.28
C ILE A 32 21.88 10.38 6.48
N GLY A 33 21.91 9.64 5.36
CA GLY A 33 23.07 9.55 4.49
C GLY A 33 22.75 8.94 3.13
N VAL A 34 23.46 9.37 2.10
CA VAL A 34 23.30 8.88 0.73
C VAL A 34 24.67 8.75 0.09
N ASN A 35 24.96 7.58 -0.48
CA ASN A 35 26.14 7.34 -1.30
C ASN A 35 25.72 6.72 -2.63
N LYS A 36 26.18 7.29 -3.75
CA LYS A 36 25.95 6.76 -5.09
C LYS A 36 27.23 6.11 -5.59
N LYS A 37 27.17 4.81 -5.92
CA LYS A 37 28.28 4.08 -6.55
C LYS A 37 27.79 3.47 -7.86
N GLY A 38 28.23 4.03 -8.98
CA GLY A 38 27.79 3.63 -10.32
C GLY A 38 26.28 3.73 -10.49
N LEU A 39 25.64 2.60 -10.87
CA LEU A 39 24.19 2.48 -11.10
C LEU A 39 23.38 2.12 -9.84
N LYS A 40 23.96 2.28 -8.65
CA LYS A 40 23.32 1.94 -7.37
C LYS A 40 23.41 3.08 -6.37
N TYR A 41 22.39 3.16 -5.52
CA TYR A 41 22.38 4.00 -4.33
C TYR A 41 22.52 3.14 -3.09
N LYS A 42 23.30 3.61 -2.12
CA LYS A 42 23.26 3.19 -0.72
C LYS A 42 22.62 4.33 0.05
N ILE A 43 21.44 4.10 0.60
CA ILE A 43 20.71 5.09 1.39
C ILE A 43 20.71 4.60 2.83
N LYS A 44 21.17 5.46 3.74
CA LYS A 44 21.13 5.25 5.19
C LYS A 44 19.89 5.92 5.75
N PHE A 45 19.06 5.14 6.40
CA PHE A 45 17.89 5.59 7.14
C PHE A 45 18.21 5.60 8.63
N GLU A 46 17.56 6.47 9.39
CA GLU A 46 17.60 6.41 10.85
C GLU A 46 17.09 5.04 11.33
N TRP A 47 17.73 4.47 12.35
CA TRP A 47 17.24 3.27 13.00
C TRP A 47 16.00 3.60 13.83
N ILE A 48 14.96 2.77 13.71
CA ILE A 48 13.74 2.90 14.51
C ILE A 48 13.78 1.85 15.61
N ASN A 49 13.91 2.31 16.85
CA ASN A 49 13.86 1.42 18.01
C ASN A 49 12.40 1.04 18.30
N GLY A 50 12.03 -0.20 17.96
CA GLY A 50 10.67 -0.68 18.05
C GLY A 50 10.54 -2.12 17.58
N GLU A 51 9.30 -2.60 17.53
CA GLU A 51 8.95 -3.96 17.12
C GLU A 51 7.99 -3.94 15.93
N THR A 52 8.03 -4.99 15.12
CA THR A 52 7.00 -5.22 14.11
C THR A 52 5.64 -5.31 14.80
N ILE A 53 4.64 -4.61 14.26
CA ILE A 53 3.30 -4.60 14.83
C ILE A 53 2.67 -6.00 14.82
N LYS A 54 1.70 -6.22 15.71
CA LYS A 54 0.82 -7.39 15.63
C LYS A 54 -0.40 -7.12 14.74
N TYR A 55 -1.09 -8.18 14.33
CA TYR A 55 -2.22 -8.07 13.39
C TYR A 55 -3.36 -7.23 13.93
N GLU A 56 -3.60 -7.28 15.25
CA GLU A 56 -4.66 -6.54 15.93
C GLU A 56 -4.45 -5.02 15.89
N GLU A 57 -3.23 -4.56 15.59
CA GLU A 57 -2.90 -3.15 15.47
C GLU A 57 -3.09 -2.60 14.07
N LEU A 58 -3.31 -3.46 13.07
CA LEU A 58 -3.32 -3.09 11.67
C LEU A 58 -4.38 -2.03 11.35
N GLY A 59 -5.56 -2.08 12.01
CA GLY A 59 -6.59 -1.04 11.89
C GLY A 59 -6.09 0.36 12.26
N LYS A 60 -5.36 0.48 13.38
CA LYS A 60 -4.74 1.76 13.79
C LYS A 60 -3.70 2.24 12.78
N CYS A 61 -2.98 1.32 12.15
CA CYS A 61 -2.01 1.66 11.12
C CYS A 61 -2.69 2.14 9.82
N PHE A 62 -3.82 1.55 9.42
CA PHE A 62 -4.62 2.05 8.28
C PHE A 62 -5.23 3.43 8.57
N LEU A 63 -5.68 3.67 9.81
CA LEU A 63 -6.10 5.00 10.27
C LEU A 63 -4.97 6.03 10.11
N LYS A 64 -3.77 5.70 10.60
CA LYS A 64 -2.58 6.56 10.48
C LYS A 64 -2.20 6.78 9.01
N LEU A 65 -2.23 5.73 8.17
CA LEU A 65 -1.98 5.82 6.72
C LEU A 65 -2.96 6.78 6.05
N GLY A 66 -4.25 6.70 6.40
CA GLY A 66 -5.27 7.64 5.93
C GLY A 66 -4.91 9.09 6.24
N LYS A 67 -4.53 9.38 7.49
CA LYS A 67 -4.11 10.72 7.94
C LYS A 67 -2.90 11.22 7.15
N ILE A 68 -1.86 10.41 7.02
CA ILE A 68 -0.65 10.75 6.24
C ILE A 68 -0.98 11.04 4.78
N HIS A 69 -1.81 10.20 4.16
CA HIS A 69 -2.24 10.39 2.78
C HIS A 69 -2.98 11.72 2.61
N LYS A 70 -3.86 12.07 3.57
CA LYS A 70 -4.59 13.34 3.57
C LYS A 70 -3.65 14.53 3.75
N GLU A 71 -2.75 14.48 4.73
CA GLU A 71 -1.74 15.52 5.00
C GLU A 71 -0.83 15.76 3.79
N ASN A 72 -0.50 14.70 3.04
CA ASN A 72 0.38 14.75 1.86
C ASN A 72 -0.39 14.79 0.54
N LYS A 73 -1.66 15.20 0.56
CA LYS A 73 -2.50 15.31 -0.62
C LYS A 73 -1.87 16.25 -1.65
N ILE A 74 -1.75 15.76 -2.88
CA ILE A 74 -1.20 16.51 -4.02
C ILE A 74 -2.32 17.12 -4.86
N LYS A 75 -3.35 16.33 -5.20
CA LYS A 75 -4.51 16.80 -5.96
C LYS A 75 -5.70 15.85 -5.82
N ASN A 76 -6.89 16.35 -6.11
CA ASN A 76 -8.11 15.52 -6.16
C ASN A 76 -8.07 14.51 -7.32
N SER A 77 -8.83 13.43 -7.16
CA SER A 77 -9.15 12.46 -8.20
C SER A 77 -10.68 12.31 -8.30
N LYS A 78 -11.20 11.59 -9.29
CA LYS A 78 -12.64 11.32 -9.42
C LYS A 78 -13.22 10.67 -8.16
N ILE A 79 -12.45 9.77 -7.54
CA ILE A 79 -12.76 9.18 -6.23
C ILE A 79 -11.46 9.20 -5.42
N GLY A 80 -11.46 9.81 -4.24
CA GLY A 80 -10.27 10.03 -3.42
C GLY A 80 -9.30 11.08 -3.99
N TYR A 81 -8.00 10.84 -3.91
CA TYR A 81 -6.98 11.82 -4.29
C TYR A 81 -5.62 11.19 -4.64
N ILE A 82 -4.74 12.00 -5.22
CA ILE A 82 -3.33 11.66 -5.46
C ILE A 82 -2.51 12.12 -4.26
N THR A 83 -1.63 11.25 -3.76
CA THR A 83 -0.78 11.48 -2.57
C THR A 83 0.55 10.73 -2.70
N ILE A 84 1.39 10.80 -1.67
CA ILE A 84 2.57 9.94 -1.53
C ILE A 84 2.13 8.60 -0.94
N CYS A 85 2.26 7.54 -1.74
CA CYS A 85 1.94 6.17 -1.33
C CYS A 85 3.22 5.44 -0.89
N HIS A 86 3.10 4.60 0.12
CA HIS A 86 4.15 3.68 0.60
C HIS A 86 4.58 2.70 -0.49
N GLY A 87 3.62 2.16 -1.24
CA GLY A 87 3.81 1.25 -2.37
C GLY A 87 3.93 -0.24 -2.01
N ASP A 88 4.06 -0.56 -0.72
CA ASP A 88 4.11 -1.93 -0.19
C ASP A 88 3.67 -1.99 1.28
N PHE A 89 2.47 -1.50 1.57
CA PHE A 89 1.99 -1.32 2.93
C PHE A 89 1.42 -2.63 3.50
N HIS A 90 2.18 -3.31 4.36
CA HIS A 90 1.76 -4.53 5.06
C HIS A 90 2.42 -4.64 6.43
N ILE A 91 1.94 -5.58 7.26
CA ILE A 91 2.37 -5.78 8.64
C ILE A 91 3.90 -5.82 8.82
N GLY A 92 4.61 -6.58 7.98
CA GLY A 92 6.07 -6.67 8.02
C GLY A 92 6.85 -5.38 7.70
N ASN A 93 6.18 -4.37 7.14
CA ASN A 93 6.77 -3.07 6.81
C ASN A 93 6.33 -1.97 7.79
N ILE A 94 5.79 -2.33 8.96
CA ILE A 94 5.32 -1.37 9.97
C ILE A 94 5.98 -1.70 11.31
N ILE A 95 6.68 -0.72 11.87
CA ILE A 95 7.29 -0.77 13.20
C ILE A 95 6.52 0.12 14.14
N LYS A 96 6.20 -0.39 15.33
CA LYS A 96 5.76 0.44 16.45
C LYS A 96 6.99 0.84 17.27
N SER A 97 7.29 2.13 17.31
CA SER A 97 8.38 2.65 18.12
C SER A 97 8.10 2.46 19.61
N LYS A 98 9.15 2.58 20.44
CA LYS A 98 9.01 2.57 21.91
C LYS A 98 8.07 3.66 22.44
N ASP A 99 7.96 4.78 21.72
CA ASP A 99 7.04 5.88 22.05
C ASP A 99 5.60 5.62 21.59
N GLY A 100 5.33 4.47 20.98
CA GLY A 100 4.01 4.06 20.51
C GLY A 100 3.63 4.57 19.12
N GLU A 101 4.54 5.22 18.39
CA GLU A 101 4.30 5.70 17.03
C GLU A 101 4.45 4.59 15.99
N TYR A 102 3.58 4.61 14.97
CA TYR A 102 3.67 3.69 13.83
C TYR A 102 4.53 4.30 12.72
N ILE A 103 5.65 3.64 12.42
CA ILE A 103 6.61 4.02 11.38
C ILE A 103 6.57 3.01 10.24
N PHE A 104 6.43 3.50 9.01
CA PHE A 104 6.37 2.67 7.81
C PHE A 104 7.76 2.59 7.17
N ILE A 105 8.31 1.37 7.14
CA ILE A 105 9.66 1.07 6.70
C ILE A 105 9.64 0.35 5.36
N ASP A 106 10.82 0.12 4.77
CA ASP A 106 10.96 -0.43 3.43
C ASP A 106 10.27 0.41 2.33
N LEU A 107 10.76 1.63 2.18
CA LEU A 107 10.27 2.60 1.19
C LEU A 107 10.70 2.29 -0.25
N THR A 108 11.02 1.03 -0.58
CA THR A 108 11.52 0.64 -1.91
C THR A 108 10.55 1.04 -3.02
N TYR A 109 9.25 0.95 -2.74
CA TYR A 109 8.17 1.16 -3.71
C TYR A 109 7.46 2.50 -3.60
N ILE A 110 7.94 3.39 -2.72
CA ILE A 110 7.36 4.72 -2.49
C ILE A 110 7.12 5.45 -3.82
N ASN A 111 5.93 6.02 -3.99
CA ASN A 111 5.56 6.69 -5.23
C ASN A 111 4.54 7.81 -5.01
N LYS A 112 4.28 8.56 -6.08
CA LYS A 112 3.10 9.42 -6.17
C LYS A 112 2.00 8.61 -6.83
N GLY A 113 0.87 8.45 -6.16
CA GLY A 113 -0.18 7.52 -6.59
C GLY A 113 -1.55 7.88 -6.06
N TRP A 114 -2.54 7.13 -6.52
CA TRP A 114 -3.89 7.18 -5.99
C TRP A 114 -3.90 6.64 -4.57
N ASN A 115 -4.47 7.37 -3.61
CA ASN A 115 -4.41 7.09 -2.17
C ASN A 115 -4.83 5.68 -1.78
N PHE A 116 -5.78 5.08 -2.52
CA PHE A 116 -6.24 3.72 -2.31
C PHE A 116 -5.27 2.64 -2.82
N SER A 117 -4.17 3.02 -3.47
CA SER A 117 -3.16 2.09 -4.02
C SER A 117 -2.37 1.31 -2.97
N ASP A 118 -2.25 1.83 -1.75
CA ASP A 118 -1.60 1.14 -0.64
C ASP A 118 -2.53 0.13 0.04
N LEU A 119 -3.80 0.09 -0.36
CA LEU A 119 -4.80 -0.77 0.24
C LEU A 119 -4.88 -2.14 -0.46
N GLU A 120 -3.82 -2.51 -1.18
CA GLU A 120 -3.66 -3.81 -1.87
C GLU A 120 -3.72 -5.02 -0.93
N TYR A 121 -3.81 -4.82 0.38
CA TYR A 121 -4.02 -5.88 1.38
C TYR A 121 -5.41 -5.88 2.00
N ILE A 122 -6.26 -4.90 1.70
CA ILE A 122 -7.62 -4.85 2.22
C ILE A 122 -8.50 -5.72 1.33
N ASP A 123 -9.13 -6.74 1.90
CA ASP A 123 -10.30 -7.45 1.35
C ASP A 123 -10.09 -8.50 0.25
N PHE A 124 -8.92 -9.11 0.11
CA PHE A 124 -8.75 -10.28 -0.77
C PHE A 124 -9.26 -11.60 -0.17
N TYR A 125 -9.80 -11.56 1.05
CA TYR A 125 -9.98 -12.74 1.89
C TYR A 125 -11.24 -13.56 1.58
N ASN A 126 -12.27 -12.94 0.98
CA ASN A 126 -13.45 -13.68 0.50
C ASN A 126 -13.15 -14.42 -0.81
N ILE A 127 -11.99 -14.14 -1.43
CA ILE A 127 -11.63 -14.59 -2.77
C ILE A 127 -10.84 -15.91 -2.73
N TYR A 128 -10.15 -16.16 -1.61
CA TYR A 128 -9.30 -17.31 -1.43
C TYR A 128 -9.80 -18.19 -0.28
N ASP A 129 -9.64 -19.50 -0.47
CA ASP A 129 -9.97 -20.49 0.55
C ASP A 129 -9.08 -20.28 1.79
N LYS A 130 -9.70 -20.01 2.94
CA LYS A 130 -9.00 -19.73 4.20
C LYS A 130 -8.24 -20.94 4.74
N GLU A 131 -8.72 -22.16 4.50
CA GLU A 131 -8.03 -23.38 4.92
C GLU A 131 -6.73 -23.55 4.13
N LYS A 132 -6.77 -23.20 2.84
CA LYS A 132 -5.61 -23.29 1.95
C LYS A 132 -4.66 -22.10 2.09
N TYR A 133 -5.17 -20.93 2.49
CA TYR A 133 -4.42 -19.68 2.58
C TYR A 133 -4.64 -18.97 3.93
N PRO A 134 -4.20 -19.58 5.06
CA PRO A 134 -4.53 -19.08 6.40
C PRO A 134 -3.93 -17.71 6.74
N TRP A 135 -2.89 -17.27 6.03
CA TRP A 135 -2.32 -15.91 6.16
C TRP A 135 -3.19 -14.81 5.54
N MET A 136 -4.25 -15.19 4.82
CA MET A 136 -5.23 -14.28 4.22
C MET A 136 -6.44 -14.09 5.15
N LEU A 137 -6.20 -13.48 6.32
CA LEU A 137 -7.21 -13.22 7.35
C LEU A 137 -8.14 -12.04 6.99
N LYS A 138 -9.45 -12.28 7.05
CA LYS A 138 -10.49 -11.26 6.81
C LYS A 138 -10.51 -10.22 7.92
N ASN A 139 -10.20 -8.97 7.59
CA ASN A 139 -10.54 -7.85 8.44
C ASN A 139 -11.28 -6.75 7.66
N ASN A 140 -12.61 -6.76 7.80
CA ASN A 140 -13.52 -5.84 7.12
C ASN A 140 -13.36 -4.39 7.60
N ASP A 141 -12.74 -4.15 8.75
CA ASP A 141 -12.64 -2.82 9.33
C ASP A 141 -11.46 -2.00 8.79
N LEU A 142 -10.50 -2.62 8.10
CA LEU A 142 -9.28 -1.93 7.67
C LEU A 142 -9.60 -0.82 6.67
N PHE A 143 -10.58 -1.05 5.80
CA PHE A 143 -11.03 -0.03 4.86
C PHE A 143 -11.71 1.13 5.59
N ASP A 144 -12.51 0.84 6.62
CA ASP A 144 -13.20 1.86 7.42
C ASP A 144 -12.21 2.70 8.21
N HIS A 145 -11.25 2.07 8.89
CA HIS A 145 -10.16 2.78 9.56
C HIS A 145 -9.40 3.69 8.59
N TYR A 146 -9.10 3.21 7.38
CA TYR A 146 -8.46 4.03 6.36
C TYR A 146 -9.31 5.24 5.96
N LEU A 147 -10.59 5.02 5.65
CA LEU A 147 -11.53 6.08 5.25
C LEU A 147 -11.71 7.13 6.35
N GLU A 148 -11.78 6.70 7.62
CA GLU A 148 -11.82 7.57 8.78
C GLU A 148 -10.59 8.47 8.83
N GLY A 149 -9.39 7.89 8.73
CA GLY A 149 -8.14 8.64 8.80
C GLY A 149 -7.94 9.58 7.61
N ALA A 150 -8.37 9.16 6.43
CA ALA A 150 -8.33 9.96 5.21
C ALA A 150 -9.45 11.02 5.15
N GLU A 151 -10.42 10.96 6.07
CA GLU A 151 -11.67 11.73 6.08
C GLU A 151 -12.41 11.67 4.74
N ILE A 152 -12.46 10.48 4.14
CA ILE A 152 -13.20 10.24 2.89
C ILE A 152 -14.55 9.60 3.24
N LYS A 153 -15.63 10.27 2.83
CA LYS A 153 -16.98 9.70 2.87
C LYS A 153 -17.31 9.11 1.51
N LEU A 154 -17.64 7.82 1.47
CA LEU A 154 -18.09 7.11 0.28
C LEU A 154 -19.50 6.57 0.53
N ASN A 155 -20.38 6.69 -0.45
CA ASN A 155 -21.63 5.93 -0.44
C ASN A 155 -21.37 4.44 -0.77
N LYS A 156 -22.39 3.59 -0.60
CA LYS A 156 -22.27 2.14 -0.84
C LYS A 156 -21.73 1.80 -2.24
N LYS A 157 -22.24 2.44 -3.28
CA LYS A 157 -21.83 2.20 -4.68
C LYS A 157 -20.39 2.62 -4.93
N GLU A 158 -19.97 3.75 -4.37
CA GLU A 158 -18.58 4.22 -4.45
C GLU A 158 -17.63 3.30 -3.70
N ARG A 159 -18.02 2.86 -2.51
CA ARG A 159 -17.27 1.90 -1.67
C ARG A 159 -17.00 0.61 -2.45
N GLU A 160 -18.05 0.01 -3.01
CA GLU A 160 -17.95 -1.21 -3.83
C GLU A 160 -17.05 -1.01 -5.04
N ASN A 161 -17.19 0.13 -5.74
CA ASN A 161 -16.36 0.44 -6.91
C ASN A 161 -14.87 0.63 -6.54
N VAL A 162 -14.55 1.28 -5.41
CA VAL A 162 -13.16 1.44 -4.94
C VAL A 162 -12.55 0.08 -4.60
N ILE A 163 -13.26 -0.75 -3.85
CA ILE A 163 -12.80 -2.11 -3.50
C ILE A 163 -12.56 -2.93 -4.76
N GLN A 164 -13.46 -2.88 -5.74
CA GLN A 164 -13.26 -3.56 -7.04
C GLN A 164 -12.01 -3.05 -7.77
N LEU A 165 -11.76 -1.73 -7.78
CA LEU A 165 -10.58 -1.15 -8.42
C LEU A 165 -9.27 -1.59 -7.77
N ILE A 166 -9.23 -1.57 -6.43
CA ILE A 166 -8.09 -2.10 -5.66
C ILE A 166 -7.89 -3.58 -6.00
N THR A 167 -8.97 -4.36 -6.01
CA THR A 167 -8.95 -5.81 -6.26
C THR A 167 -8.39 -6.14 -7.65
N ILE A 168 -8.91 -5.47 -8.68
CA ILE A 168 -8.44 -5.64 -10.07
C ILE A 168 -6.95 -5.33 -10.19
N LYS A 169 -6.49 -4.24 -9.54
CA LYS A 169 -5.09 -3.82 -9.59
C LYS A 169 -4.17 -4.88 -8.97
N TYR A 170 -4.54 -5.39 -7.80
CA TYR A 170 -3.80 -6.44 -7.11
C TYR A 170 -3.76 -7.75 -7.92
N LEU A 171 -4.90 -8.23 -8.41
CA LEU A 171 -4.96 -9.46 -9.22
C LEU A 171 -4.07 -9.35 -10.46
N LYS A 172 -4.08 -8.20 -11.16
CA LYS A 172 -3.16 -7.96 -12.28
C LYS A 172 -1.69 -8.04 -11.88
N LYS A 173 -1.33 -7.51 -10.70
CA LYS A 173 0.03 -7.60 -10.13
C LYS A 173 0.40 -9.04 -9.82
N CYS A 174 -0.48 -9.81 -9.16
CA CYS A 174 -0.26 -11.22 -8.86
C CYS A 174 -0.09 -12.07 -10.13
N ILE A 175 -0.95 -11.90 -11.14
CA ILE A 175 -0.83 -12.61 -12.43
C ILE A 175 0.50 -12.29 -13.11
N LYS A 176 0.87 -11.01 -13.19
CA LYS A 176 2.13 -10.57 -13.79
C LYS A 176 3.32 -11.22 -13.07
N ASN A 177 3.35 -11.16 -11.74
CA ASN A 177 4.42 -11.73 -10.95
C ASN A 177 4.45 -13.27 -11.03
N GLY A 178 3.28 -13.91 -11.05
CA GLY A 178 3.16 -15.36 -11.23
C GLY A 178 3.77 -15.81 -12.56
N ILE A 179 3.47 -15.11 -13.67
CA ILE A 179 4.06 -15.40 -14.98
C ILE A 179 5.59 -15.26 -14.94
N ILE A 180 6.11 -14.15 -14.40
CA ILE A 180 7.56 -13.89 -14.30
C ILE A 180 8.27 -14.99 -13.50
N ASN A 181 7.66 -15.44 -12.41
CA ASN A 181 8.25 -16.42 -11.50
C ASN A 181 7.83 -17.87 -11.80
N LYS A 182 7.12 -18.12 -12.92
CA LYS A 182 6.59 -19.45 -13.30
C LYS A 182 5.70 -20.09 -12.21
N ILE A 183 4.98 -19.27 -11.46
CA ILE A 183 4.00 -19.69 -10.45
C ILE A 183 2.60 -19.75 -11.09
N PRO A 184 1.84 -20.84 -10.91
CA PRO A 184 0.46 -20.94 -11.41
C PRO A 184 -0.43 -19.82 -10.87
N CYS A 185 -1.20 -19.17 -11.76
CA CYS A 185 -2.08 -18.04 -11.43
C CYS A 185 -3.51 -18.20 -11.99
N ASN A 186 -3.99 -19.45 -12.08
CA ASN A 186 -5.28 -19.76 -12.69
C ASN A 186 -6.46 -19.21 -11.88
N ILE A 187 -6.33 -19.20 -10.54
CA ILE A 187 -7.34 -18.66 -9.63
C ILE A 187 -7.48 -17.15 -9.86
N GLU A 188 -6.38 -16.41 -9.83
CA GLU A 188 -6.34 -14.96 -10.05
C GLU A 188 -6.92 -14.57 -11.41
N LYS A 189 -6.55 -15.31 -12.47
CA LYS A 189 -7.05 -15.08 -13.84
C LYS A 189 -8.57 -15.25 -13.93
N ARG A 190 -9.11 -16.32 -13.32
CA ARG A 190 -10.55 -16.59 -13.30
C ARG A 190 -11.30 -15.47 -12.59
N LEU A 191 -10.83 -15.09 -11.41
CA LEU A 191 -11.44 -14.05 -10.59
C LEU A 191 -11.41 -12.68 -11.26
N LEU A 192 -10.28 -12.32 -11.89
CA LEU A 192 -10.18 -11.08 -12.65
C LEU A 192 -11.21 -11.04 -13.77
N LYS A 193 -11.42 -12.16 -14.48
CA LYS A 193 -12.44 -12.27 -15.54
C LYS A 193 -13.85 -12.08 -14.99
N ASP A 194 -14.17 -12.68 -13.85
CA ASP A 194 -15.51 -12.59 -13.23
C ASP A 194 -15.82 -11.17 -12.76
N ILE A 195 -14.87 -10.51 -12.08
CA ILE A 195 -15.02 -9.12 -11.64
C ILE A 195 -15.19 -8.19 -12.83
N MET A 196 -14.42 -8.39 -13.91
CA MET A 196 -14.52 -7.56 -15.11
C MET A 196 -15.88 -7.73 -15.82
N LYS A 197 -16.43 -8.95 -15.87
CA LYS A 197 -17.75 -9.23 -16.46
C LYS A 197 -18.89 -8.57 -15.67
N ASN A 198 -18.83 -8.62 -14.34
CA ASN A 198 -19.84 -7.97 -13.49
C ASN A 198 -19.80 -6.44 -13.62
N ARG A 199 -18.61 -5.87 -13.84
CA ARG A 199 -18.45 -4.43 -14.06
C ARG A 199 -19.03 -3.95 -15.39
N SER A 200 -18.89 -4.72 -16.47
CA SER A 200 -19.49 -4.37 -17.77
C SER A 200 -21.02 -4.40 -17.74
N ASN A 201 -21.61 -5.30 -16.94
CA ASN A 201 -23.05 -5.38 -16.77
C ASN A 201 -23.60 -4.16 -16.00
N LEU A 202 -22.86 -3.66 -15.01
CA LEU A 202 -23.23 -2.45 -14.25
C LEU A 202 -23.15 -1.17 -15.09
N THR A 203 -22.19 -1.07 -16.03
CA THR A 203 -22.12 0.07 -16.95
C THR A 203 -23.24 0.05 -17.98
N ASN A 204 -23.67 -1.13 -18.44
CA ASN A 204 -24.74 -1.26 -19.44
C ASN A 204 -26.15 -1.16 -18.84
N ALA A 205 -26.32 -1.41 -17.54
CA ALA A 205 -27.60 -1.20 -16.83
C ALA A 205 -27.81 0.27 -16.38
N SER A 206 -26.83 1.14 -16.64
CA SER A 206 -26.87 2.57 -16.27
C SER A 206 -27.02 3.49 -17.50
N THR A 207 -27.31 2.92 -18.67
CA THR A 207 -27.58 3.60 -19.96
C THR A 207 -28.95 3.20 -20.45
#